data_AF-A0A7X0XRY1-F1
#
_entry.id   AF-A0A7X0XRY1-F1
#
_cell.length_a   1.000
_cell.length_b   1.000
_cell.length_c   1.000
_cell.angle_alpha   90.00
_cell.angle_beta   90.00
_cell.angle_gamma   90.00
#
_symmetry.space_group_name_H-M   'P 1'
#
loop_
_entity.id
_entity.type
_entity.pdbx_description
1 polymer ?
#
loop_
_entity_poly.entity_id
_entity_poly.type
_entity_poly.pdbx_seq_one_letter_code
_entity_poly.pdbx_strand_id
1 'polypeptide(L)' 'MNEQMTFADHTLQFNKKLSLKSLALPDGFRVINPYGGDQKEIVRNITTSFYQI' A
#
# COMPACT_ATOMS: atom_id res chain seq x y z
N MET A 1 9.64 21.15 -15.32
CA MET A 1 8.67 21.13 -14.21
C MET A 1 9.17 20.09 -13.22
N ASN A 2 9.86 20.51 -12.15
CA ASN A 2 10.15 19.59 -11.05
C ASN A 2 8.88 19.54 -10.21
N GLU A 3 7.94 18.66 -10.56
CA GLU A 3 6.77 18.41 -9.73
C GLU A 3 7.26 17.83 -8.40
N GLN A 4 7.26 18.67 -7.36
CA GLN A 4 7.44 18.16 -6.00
C GLN A 4 6.23 17.29 -5.70
N MET A 5 6.47 15.99 -5.47
CA MET A 5 5.44 15.06 -5.04
C MET A 5 4.77 15.57 -3.78
N THR A 6 3.44 15.49 -3.76
CA THR A 6 2.68 15.76 -2.55
C THR A 6 2.90 14.64 -1.53
N PHE A 7 2.52 14.90 -0.28
CA PHE A 7 2.49 13.85 0.73
C PHE A 7 1.61 12.66 0.29
N ALA A 8 0.47 12.95 -0.32
CA ALA A 8 -0.44 11.95 -0.87
C ALA A 8 0.25 11.06 -1.91
N ASP A 9 0.98 11.67 -2.85
CA ASP A 9 1.71 10.93 -3.88
C ASP A 9 2.75 9.99 -3.25
N HIS A 10 3.50 10.49 -2.26
CA HIS A 10 4.47 9.68 -1.53
C HIS A 10 3.81 8.49 -0.81
N THR A 11 2.68 8.71 -0.14
CA THR A 11 1.96 7.64 0.57
C THR A 11 1.39 6.60 -0.40
N LEU A 12 0.78 7.02 -1.51
CA LEU A 12 0.22 6.10 -2.50
C LEU A 12 1.33 5.28 -3.18
N GLN A 13 2.46 5.90 -3.50
CA GLN A 13 3.62 5.17 -4.02
C GLN A 13 4.22 4.19 -3.00
N PHE A 14 4.27 4.57 -1.73
CA PHE A 14 4.73 3.69 -0.67
C PHE A 14 3.83 2.45 -0.55
N ASN A 15 2.51 2.63 -0.51
CA ASN A 15 1.54 1.52 -0.43
C ASN A 15 1.65 0.57 -1.64
N LYS A 16 1.89 1.13 -2.84
CA LYS A 16 2.15 0.33 -4.05
C LYS A 16 3.45 -0.47 -3.95
N LYS A 17 4.50 0.06 -3.33
CA LYS A 17 5.75 -0.69 -3.10
C LYS A 17 5.56 -1.76 -2.02
N LEU A 18 4.76 -1.46 -0.99
CA LEU A 18 4.46 -2.37 0.11
C LEU A 18 3.65 -3.59 -0.35
N SER A 19 2.73 -3.44 -1.31
CA SER A 19 1.95 -4.58 -1.83
C SER A 19 2.79 -5.69 -2.45
N LEU A 20 4.00 -5.36 -2.93
CA LEU A 20 4.93 -6.29 -3.54
C LEU A 20 5.85 -6.97 -2.52
N LYS A 21 5.80 -6.57 -1.24
CA LYS A 21 6.64 -7.14 -0.20
C LYS A 21 6.02 -8.40 0.38
N SER A 22 6.81 -9.46 0.37
CA SER A 22 6.57 -10.69 1.11
C SER A 22 7.64 -10.84 2.17
N LEU A 23 7.28 -11.42 3.32
CA LEU A 23 8.18 -11.71 4.42
C LEU A 23 7.95 -13.16 4.84
N ALA A 24 9.02 -13.96 4.83
CA ALA A 24 8.98 -15.28 5.41
C ALA A 24 8.98 -15.15 6.93
N LEU A 25 8.04 -15.80 7.60
CA LEU A 25 7.93 -15.81 9.05
C LEU A 25 8.07 -17.25 9.57
N PRO A 26 8.48 -17.43 10.84
CA PRO A 26 8.45 -18.73 11.50
C PRO A 26 7.04 -19.33 11.51
N ASP A 27 6.98 -20.64 11.72
CA ASP A 27 5.72 -21.36 11.81
C ASP A 27 4.81 -20.80 12.91
N GLY A 28 3.50 -20.78 12.63
CA GLY A 28 2.49 -20.20 13.50
C GLY A 28 2.30 -18.69 13.34
N PHE A 29 3.12 -18.01 12.53
CA PHE A 29 2.97 -16.58 12.24
C PHE A 29 2.57 -16.31 10.79
N ARG A 30 1.86 -15.20 10.59
CA ARG A 30 1.46 -14.73 9.25
C ARG A 30 1.56 -13.21 9.18
N VAL A 31 2.07 -12.69 8.07
CA VAL A 31 2.00 -11.26 7.76
C VAL A 31 0.60 -10.91 7.30
N ILE A 32 0.03 -9.85 7.88
CA ILE A 32 -1.17 -9.20 7.37
C ILE A 32 -0.73 -7.93 6.63
N ASN A 33 -0.70 -8.01 5.31
CA ASN A 33 -0.48 -6.86 4.44
C ASN A 33 -1.80 -6.55 3.70
N PRO A 34 -2.55 -5.51 4.10
CA PRO A 34 -3.82 -5.17 3.48
C PRO A 34 -3.70 -4.87 1.97
N TYR A 35 -2.52 -4.43 1.52
CA TYR A 35 -2.25 -4.10 0.12
C TYR A 35 -1.80 -5.31 -0.71
N GLY A 36 -1.46 -6.43 -0.07
CA GLY A 36 -1.07 -7.69 -0.72
C GLY A 36 -2.07 -8.83 -0.56
N GLY A 37 -3.07 -8.67 0.31
CA GLY A 37 -4.08 -9.71 0.61
C GLY A 37 -5.26 -9.74 -0.37
N ASP A 38 -6.25 -10.58 -0.05
CA ASP A 38 -7.40 -10.87 -0.92
C ASP A 38 -8.22 -9.62 -1.28
N GLN A 39 -8.31 -8.66 -0.35
CA GLN A 39 -9.09 -7.43 -0.53
C GLN A 39 -8.25 -6.25 -1.02
N LYS A 40 -7.04 -6.48 -1.55
CA LYS A 40 -6.08 -5.43 -1.93
C LYS A 40 -6.66 -4.34 -2.83
N GLU A 41 -7.57 -4.68 -3.75
CA GLU A 41 -8.16 -3.69 -4.67
C GLU A 41 -9.14 -2.76 -3.94
N ILE A 42 -9.94 -3.30 -3.01
CA ILE A 42 -10.86 -2.49 -2.19
C ILE A 42 -10.05 -1.54 -1.30
N VAL A 43 -9.02 -2.08 -0.63
CA VAL A 43 -8.09 -1.27 0.18
C VAL A 43 -7.49 -0.16 -0.67
N ARG A 44 -6.90 -0.50 -1.83
CA ARG A 44 -6.27 0.46 -2.75
C ARG A 44 -7.22 1.58 -3.17
N ASN A 45 -8.47 1.25 -3.51
CA ASN A 45 -9.46 2.23 -3.94
C ASN A 45 -9.85 3.19 -2.82
N ILE A 46 -10.08 2.68 -1.61
CA ILE A 46 -10.40 3.49 -0.44
C ILE A 46 -9.23 4.42 -0.11
N THR A 47 -8.00 3.89 -0.06
CA THR A 47 -6.83 4.68 0.31
C THR A 47 -6.50 5.73 -0.76
N THR A 48 -6.63 5.38 -2.04
CA THR A 48 -6.45 6.34 -3.15
C THR A 48 -7.46 7.47 -3.05
N SER A 49 -8.74 7.13 -2.83
CA SER A 49 -9.80 8.12 -2.64
C SER A 49 -9.51 9.02 -1.46
N PHE A 50 -9.06 8.49 -0.31
CA PHE A 50 -8.76 9.28 0.88
C PHE A 50 -7.65 10.32 0.66
N TYR A 51 -6.58 9.95 -0.06
CA TYR A 51 -5.42 10.83 -0.25
C TYR A 51 -5.53 11.79 -1.44
N GLN A 52 -6.47 11.58 -2.36
CA GLN A 52 -6.66 12.41 -3.55
C GLN A 52 -7.87 13.35 -3.45
N ILE A 53 -8.44 13.53 -2.25
CA ILE A 53 -9.49 14.55 -1.97
C ILE A 53 -8.91 15.96 -2.07
#